data_AF-A0A2N3F7I4-F1
#
_entry.id   AF-A0A2N3F7I4-F1
#
_cell.length_a   1.000
_cell.length_b   1.000
_cell.length_c   1.000
_cell.angle_alpha   90.00
_cell.angle_beta   90.00
_cell.angle_gamma   90.00
#
_symmetry.space_group_name_H-M   'P 1'
#
loop_
_entity.id
_entity.type
_entity.pdbx_description
1 polymer ?
#
loop_
_entity_poly.entity_id
_entity_poly.type
_entity_poly.pdbx_seq_one_letter_code
_entity_poly.pdbx_strand_id
1 'polypeptide(L)'
;MSACCSTPARVLLIETTAIRVDGETGGRCTHTVEAARIAASELEADLAPLNVTVTLVEHDAVSDNRSDSNSVMINGRSVEEWIGAERVLTACAACSDLLGEPVFCGAISIEGSVDDSFSVEQIREAAFTALNEGNGCSCS
;
A
#
# COMPACT_ATOMS: atom_id res chain seq x y z
N MET A 1 -27.60 -21.51 24.84
CA MET A 1 -26.46 -22.26 24.29
C MET A 1 -25.68 -21.28 23.43
N SER A 2 -24.60 -20.75 23.99
CA SER A 2 -23.77 -19.71 23.37
C SER A 2 -23.07 -20.30 22.15
N ALA A 3 -23.35 -19.78 20.97
CA ALA A 3 -22.53 -20.05 19.81
C ALA A 3 -21.15 -19.44 20.05
N CYS A 4 -20.14 -20.29 20.16
CA CYS A 4 -18.75 -19.89 20.05
C CYS A 4 -18.56 -19.30 18.65
N CYS A 5 -18.61 -17.97 18.52
CA CYS A 5 -18.15 -17.29 17.32
C CYS A 5 -16.63 -17.43 17.27
N SER A 6 -16.13 -18.52 16.69
CA SER A 6 -14.80 -18.52 16.13
C SER A 6 -14.83 -17.56 14.95
N THR A 7 -14.31 -16.34 15.13
CA THR A 7 -14.09 -15.41 14.03
C THR A 7 -13.22 -16.14 13.00
N PRO A 8 -13.67 -16.29 11.75
CA PRO A 8 -12.84 -16.91 10.72
C PRO A 8 -11.52 -16.15 10.60
N ALA A 9 -10.43 -16.86 10.34
CA ALA A 9 -9.15 -16.23 10.08
C ALA A 9 -9.32 -15.26 8.90
N ARG A 10 -8.90 -14.02 9.08
CA ARG A 10 -9.00 -12.96 8.05
C ARG A 10 -7.63 -12.71 7.46
N VAL A 11 -7.60 -12.37 6.18
CA VAL A 11 -6.37 -11.97 5.50
C VAL A 11 -6.45 -10.50 5.18
N LEU A 12 -5.41 -9.75 5.56
CA LEU A 12 -5.16 -8.39 5.10
C LEU A 12 -4.06 -8.46 4.03
N LEU A 13 -4.43 -8.19 2.78
CA LEU A 13 -3.49 -8.18 1.66
C LEU A 13 -2.97 -6.76 1.45
N ILE A 14 -1.64 -6.62 1.48
CA ILE A 14 -0.91 -5.40 1.14
C ILE A 14 -0.14 -5.68 -0.15
N GLU A 15 -0.32 -4.87 -1.17
CA GLU A 15 0.40 -4.99 -2.44
C GLU A 15 1.14 -3.70 -2.75
N THR A 16 2.39 -3.80 -3.20
CA THR A 16 3.16 -2.64 -3.64
C THR A 16 3.61 -2.82 -5.08
N THR A 17 3.66 -1.72 -5.83
CA THR A 17 4.17 -1.72 -7.21
C THR A 17 5.29 -0.70 -7.35
N ALA A 18 6.47 -1.14 -7.79
CA ALA A 18 7.66 -0.31 -7.93
C ALA A 18 8.33 -0.53 -9.29
N ILE A 19 8.97 0.49 -9.86
CA ILE A 19 9.86 0.29 -11.01
C ILE A 19 11.16 -0.32 -10.49
N ARG A 20 11.53 -1.49 -11.03
CA ARG A 20 12.85 -2.10 -10.83
C ARG A 20 13.56 -2.35 -12.15
N VAL A 21 14.85 -2.06 -12.20
CA VAL A 21 15.74 -2.41 -13.31
C VAL A 21 16.92 -3.17 -12.72
N ASP A 22 17.14 -4.41 -13.17
CA ASP A 22 18.19 -5.31 -12.67
C ASP A 22 18.20 -5.49 -11.13
N GLY A 23 17.02 -5.40 -10.51
CA GLY A 23 16.84 -5.50 -9.05
C GLY A 23 17.02 -4.19 -8.28
N GLU A 24 17.40 -3.10 -8.95
CA GLU A 24 17.54 -1.76 -8.36
C GLU A 24 16.24 -0.95 -8.53
N THR A 25 15.92 -0.10 -7.55
CA THR A 25 14.74 0.78 -7.54
C THR A 25 15.16 2.22 -7.23
N GLY A 26 14.49 3.20 -7.85
CA GLY A 26 14.70 4.62 -7.57
C GLY A 26 14.14 5.05 -6.21
N GLY A 27 14.73 6.09 -5.60
CA GLY A 27 14.51 6.47 -4.20
C GLY A 27 13.05 6.53 -3.71
N ARG A 28 12.12 7.10 -4.49
CA ARG A 28 10.69 7.19 -4.12
C ARG A 28 10.02 5.82 -4.00
N CYS A 29 10.24 4.96 -4.99
CA CYS A 29 9.74 3.59 -4.98
C CYS A 29 10.39 2.79 -3.84
N THR A 30 11.67 3.01 -3.56
CA THR A 30 12.38 2.37 -2.44
C THR A 30 11.74 2.74 -1.11
N HIS A 31 11.51 4.03 -0.85
CA HIS A 31 10.91 4.47 0.41
C HIS A 31 9.50 3.90 0.60
N THR A 32 8.67 3.90 -0.45
CA THR A 32 7.32 3.31 -0.40
C THR A 32 7.35 1.81 -0.10
N VAL A 33 8.23 1.05 -0.77
CA VAL A 33 8.38 -0.39 -0.53
C VAL A 33 8.88 -0.67 0.88
N GLU A 34 9.85 0.09 1.37
CA GLU A 34 10.35 -0.01 2.75
C GLU A 34 9.26 0.31 3.78
N ALA A 35 8.49 1.39 3.56
CA ALA A 35 7.37 1.74 4.42
C ALA A 35 6.31 0.63 4.46
N ALA A 36 5.99 0.01 3.32
CA ALA A 36 5.05 -1.10 3.27
C ALA A 36 5.55 -2.36 4.00
N ARG A 37 6.84 -2.68 3.90
CA ARG A 37 7.45 -3.78 4.67
C ARG A 37 7.37 -3.55 6.18
N ILE A 38 7.70 -2.33 6.62
CA ILE A 38 7.62 -1.94 8.03
C ILE A 38 6.16 -2.01 8.50
N ALA A 39 5.24 -1.39 7.76
CA ALA A 39 3.81 -1.41 8.07
C ALA A 39 3.26 -2.84 8.15
N ALA A 40 3.60 -3.71 7.20
CA ALA A 40 3.17 -5.10 7.21
C ALA A 40 3.67 -5.85 8.46
N SER A 41 4.94 -5.65 8.85
CA SER A 41 5.51 -6.25 10.05
C SER A 41 4.83 -5.75 11.33
N GLU A 42 4.54 -4.46 11.42
CA GLU A 42 3.86 -3.86 12.58
C GLU A 42 2.40 -4.32 12.66
N LEU A 43 1.70 -4.35 11.53
CA LEU A 43 0.31 -4.82 11.45
C LEU A 43 0.19 -6.31 11.79
N GLU A 44 1.12 -7.16 11.36
CA GLU A 44 1.12 -8.58 11.73
C GLU A 44 1.20 -8.73 13.26
N ALA A 45 2.07 -7.96 13.92
CA ALA A 45 2.20 -7.99 15.38
C ALA A 45 0.93 -7.46 16.09
N ASP A 46 0.37 -6.36 15.60
CA ASP A 46 -0.82 -5.71 16.19
C ASP A 46 -2.10 -6.54 15.98
N LEU A 47 -2.21 -7.25 14.85
CA LEU A 47 -3.44 -7.93 14.43
C LEU A 47 -3.45 -9.44 14.69
N ALA A 48 -2.30 -10.05 15.01
CA ALA A 48 -2.23 -11.45 15.41
C ALA A 48 -3.23 -11.82 16.54
N PRO A 49 -3.43 -10.99 17.60
CA PRO A 49 -4.44 -11.26 18.63
C PRO A 49 -5.89 -11.27 18.11
N LEU A 50 -6.14 -10.70 16.92
CA LEU A 50 -7.45 -10.60 16.27
C LEU A 50 -7.68 -11.69 15.21
N ASN A 51 -6.79 -12.68 15.11
CA ASN A 51 -6.78 -13.73 14.08
C ASN A 51 -6.80 -13.16 12.65
N VAL A 52 -6.06 -12.08 12.41
CA VAL A 52 -5.82 -11.54 11.07
C VAL A 52 -4.37 -11.83 10.69
N THR A 53 -4.17 -12.39 9.50
CA THR A 53 -2.86 -12.60 8.89
C THR A 53 -2.62 -11.52 7.85
N VAL A 54 -1.47 -10.89 7.88
CA VAL A 54 -1.02 -9.89 6.92
C VAL A 54 -0.16 -10.56 5.86
N THR A 55 -0.49 -10.30 4.60
CA THR A 55 0.30 -10.77 3.45
C THR A 55 0.79 -9.58 2.66
N LEU A 56 2.10 -9.48 2.46
CA LEU A 56 2.73 -8.48 1.60
C LEU A 56 3.14 -9.11 0.27
N VAL A 57 2.71 -8.50 -0.83
CA VAL A 57 3.13 -8.86 -2.20
C VAL A 57 3.81 -7.65 -2.85
N GLU A 58 5.00 -7.85 -3.41
CA GLU A 58 5.74 -6.81 -4.13
C GLU A 58 5.72 -7.13 -5.62
N HIS A 59 5.26 -6.18 -6.42
CA HIS A 59 5.16 -6.25 -7.87
C HIS A 59 6.15 -5.28 -8.52
N ASP A 60 6.66 -5.68 -9.67
CA ASP A 60 7.47 -4.81 -10.52
C ASP A 60 6.58 -4.15 -11.59
N ALA A 61 6.69 -2.83 -11.73
CA ALA A 61 6.03 -2.09 -12.79
C ALA A 61 6.67 -2.43 -14.15
N VAL A 62 6.00 -3.28 -14.92
CA VAL A 62 6.37 -3.57 -16.31
C VAL A 62 6.22 -2.34 -17.20
N SER A 63 6.93 -2.33 -18.33
CA SER A 63 7.14 -1.17 -19.23
C SER A 63 5.91 -0.35 -19.56
N ASP A 64 4.75 -0.99 -19.69
CA ASP A 64 3.52 -0.35 -20.18
C ASP A 64 2.71 0.32 -19.05
N ASN A 65 3.04 0.03 -17.77
CA ASN A 65 2.28 0.48 -16.59
C ASN A 65 3.11 1.35 -15.63
N ARG A 66 4.05 2.14 -16.14
CA ARG A 66 4.94 2.97 -15.31
C ARG A 66 4.19 4.01 -14.46
N SER A 67 3.01 4.47 -14.90
CA SER A 67 2.12 5.34 -14.11
C SER A 67 1.56 4.67 -12.85
N ASP A 68 1.56 3.34 -12.82
CA ASP A 68 1.07 2.54 -11.70
C ASP A 68 2.18 2.25 -10.69
N SER A 69 3.42 2.66 -10.99
CA SER A 69 4.52 2.60 -10.04
C SER A 69 4.33 3.58 -8.88
N ASN A 70 5.02 3.29 -7.77
CA ASN A 70 4.87 4.00 -6.51
C ASN A 70 3.39 3.98 -6.06
N SER A 71 2.87 2.76 -5.88
CA SER A 71 1.51 2.52 -5.40
C SER A 71 1.51 1.50 -4.27
N VAL A 72 0.56 1.64 -3.36
CA VAL A 72 0.25 0.66 -2.32
C VAL A 72 -1.25 0.38 -2.35
N MET A 73 -1.61 -0.89 -2.38
CA MET A 73 -3.00 -1.37 -2.33
C MET A 73 -3.23 -2.14 -1.04
N ILE A 74 -4.39 -1.96 -0.44
CA ILE A 74 -4.89 -2.71 0.71
C ILE A 74 -6.20 -3.37 0.30
N ASN A 75 -6.23 -4.71 0.32
CA ASN A 75 -7.39 -5.52 -0.09
C ASN A 75 -7.98 -5.11 -1.45
N GLY A 76 -7.12 -4.82 -2.43
CA GLY A 76 -7.52 -4.45 -3.79
C GLY A 76 -7.97 -2.99 -3.96
N ARG A 77 -7.83 -2.14 -2.94
CA ARG A 77 -8.14 -0.69 -3.00
C ARG A 77 -6.91 0.15 -2.63
N SER A 78 -6.71 1.29 -3.28
CA SER A 78 -5.50 2.10 -3.06
C SER A 78 -5.46 2.71 -1.66
N VAL A 79 -4.26 2.92 -1.10
CA VAL A 79 -4.11 3.60 0.20
C VAL A 79 -4.75 4.98 0.15
N GLU A 80 -4.58 5.71 -0.95
CA GLU A 80 -5.17 7.02 -1.16
C GLU A 80 -6.69 6.99 -0.98
N GLU A 81 -7.37 6.02 -1.60
CA GLU A 81 -8.81 5.85 -1.47
C GLU A 81 -9.27 5.52 -0.05
N TRP A 82 -8.46 4.81 0.74
CA TRP A 82 -8.79 4.47 2.12
C TRP A 82 -8.69 5.66 3.06
N ILE A 83 -7.72 6.55 2.85
CA ILE A 83 -7.46 7.71 3.71
C ILE A 83 -8.07 9.02 3.18
N GLY A 84 -8.79 8.95 2.04
CA GLY A 84 -9.40 10.13 1.42
C GLY A 84 -8.38 11.08 0.76
N ALA A 85 -7.23 10.56 0.34
CA ALA A 85 -6.24 11.28 -0.44
C ALA A 85 -6.48 11.12 -1.95
N GLU A 86 -5.78 11.92 -2.75
CA GLU A 86 -5.81 11.83 -4.21
C GLU A 86 -4.50 11.28 -4.75
N ARG A 87 -4.58 10.40 -5.75
CA ARG A 87 -3.41 9.99 -6.52
C ARG A 87 -3.10 11.03 -7.58
N VAL A 88 -1.85 11.51 -7.61
CA VAL A 88 -1.34 12.43 -8.62
C VAL A 88 -0.13 11.83 -9.32
N LEU A 89 0.21 12.32 -10.52
CA LEU A 89 1.43 11.92 -11.24
C LEU A 89 2.46 13.04 -11.18
N THR A 90 3.67 12.72 -10.72
CA THR A 90 4.79 13.67 -10.66
C THR A 90 6.00 13.11 -11.41
N ALA A 91 6.79 14.01 -12.02
CA ALA A 91 8.01 13.62 -12.70
C ALA A 91 8.98 12.97 -11.71
N CYS A 92 9.56 11.82 -12.07
CA CYS A 92 10.47 11.08 -11.21
C CYS A 92 11.86 11.05 -11.83
N ALA A 93 12.74 11.92 -11.32
CA ALA A 93 14.14 11.99 -11.78
C ALA A 93 14.85 10.64 -11.62
N ALA A 94 14.70 9.99 -10.46
CA ALA A 94 15.35 8.70 -10.20
C ALA A 94 14.92 7.60 -11.19
N CYS A 95 13.62 7.48 -11.51
CA CYS A 95 13.17 6.50 -12.50
C CYS A 95 13.55 6.91 -13.92
N SER A 96 13.60 8.22 -14.21
CA SER A 96 14.01 8.72 -15.52
C SER A 96 15.48 8.44 -15.79
N ASP A 97 16.34 8.62 -14.79
CA ASP A 97 17.76 8.29 -14.87
C ASP A 97 17.98 6.78 -15.02
N LEU A 98 17.22 5.97 -14.27
CA LEU A 98 17.30 4.51 -14.32
C LEU A 98 16.88 3.94 -15.68
N LEU A 99 15.86 4.53 -16.33
CA LEU A 99 15.30 4.04 -17.59
C LEU A 99 15.81 4.78 -18.83
N GLY A 100 16.50 5.92 -18.66
CA GLY A 100 17.04 6.74 -19.75
C GLY A 100 15.99 7.54 -20.53
N GLU A 101 14.78 7.72 -19.99
CA GLU A 101 13.68 8.46 -20.61
C GLU A 101 12.77 9.11 -19.56
N PRO A 102 11.97 10.15 -19.88
CA PRO A 102 11.10 10.80 -18.90
C PRO A 102 10.04 9.85 -18.32
N VAL A 103 9.98 9.76 -16.99
CA VAL A 103 9.02 8.92 -16.26
C VAL A 103 8.21 9.75 -15.28
N PHE A 104 6.91 9.48 -15.22
CA PHE A 104 5.99 10.03 -14.24
C PHE A 104 5.47 8.90 -13.36
N CYS A 105 5.68 9.02 -12.04
CA CYS A 105 5.27 8.04 -11.05
C CYS A 105 4.10 8.57 -10.23
N GLY A 106 3.36 7.66 -9.59
CA GLY A 106 2.35 8.04 -8.60
C GLY A 106 2.95 8.83 -7.44
N ALA A 107 2.20 9.79 -6.93
CA ALA A 107 2.40 10.47 -5.66
C ALA A 107 1.04 10.63 -4.98
N ILE A 108 1.08 10.90 -3.69
CA ILE A 108 -0.12 11.07 -2.87
C ILE A 108 -0.32 12.56 -2.67
N SER A 109 -1.56 13.04 -2.83
CA SER A 109 -1.94 14.39 -2.44
C SER A 109 -2.96 14.36 -1.30
N ILE A 110 -2.62 15.00 -0.19
CA ILE A 110 -3.47 15.17 0.99
C ILE A 110 -3.66 16.66 1.20
N GLU A 111 -4.91 17.13 1.12
CA GLU A 111 -5.28 18.54 1.36
C GLU A 111 -4.44 19.55 0.53
N GLY A 112 -4.01 19.15 -0.67
CA GLY A 112 -3.19 19.97 -1.56
C GLY A 112 -1.69 19.95 -1.28
N SER A 113 -1.21 19.26 -0.25
CA SER A 113 0.20 18.86 -0.12
C SER A 113 0.45 17.62 -0.97
N VAL A 114 1.65 17.49 -1.55
CA VAL A 114 2.04 16.32 -2.35
C VAL A 114 3.21 15.62 -1.68
N ASP A 115 3.01 14.36 -1.33
CA ASP A 115 4.03 13.46 -0.83
C ASP A 115 4.49 12.51 -1.93
N ASP A 116 5.80 12.46 -2.13
CA ASP A 116 6.42 11.68 -3.20
C ASP A 116 6.52 10.18 -2.91
N SER A 117 6.24 9.75 -1.66
CA SER A 117 6.28 8.36 -1.20
C SER A 117 5.27 8.13 -0.08
N PHE A 118 4.81 6.89 0.10
CA PHE A 118 3.93 6.51 1.21
C PHE A 118 4.72 6.42 2.52
N SER A 119 4.13 6.90 3.61
CA SER A 119 4.63 6.69 4.96
C SER A 119 4.07 5.41 5.59
N VAL A 120 4.73 4.92 6.64
CA VAL A 120 4.26 3.76 7.42
C VAL A 120 2.88 4.04 8.01
N GLU A 121 2.68 5.25 8.52
CA GLU A 121 1.44 5.69 9.16
C GLU A 121 0.27 5.70 8.16
N GLN A 122 0.47 6.22 6.95
CA GLN A 122 -0.56 6.24 5.91
C GLN A 122 -1.03 4.82 5.54
N ILE A 123 -0.09 3.87 5.42
CA ILE A 123 -0.39 2.47 5.10
C ILE A 123 -1.14 1.79 6.26
N ARG A 124 -0.72 2.05 7.50
CA ARG A 124 -1.39 1.51 8.70
C ARG A 124 -2.79 2.07 8.86
N GLU A 125 -2.98 3.37 8.65
CA GLU A 125 -4.29 4.00 8.69
C GLU A 125 -5.24 3.38 7.67
N ALA A 126 -4.79 3.21 6.42
CA ALA A 126 -5.55 2.53 5.38
C ALA A 126 -5.93 1.10 5.77
N ALA A 127 -4.98 0.34 6.33
CA ALA A 127 -5.21 -1.02 6.82
C ALA A 127 -6.28 -1.10 7.91
N PHE A 128 -6.21 -0.23 8.93
CA PHE A 128 -7.22 -0.20 9.99
C PHE A 128 -8.59 0.23 9.47
N THR A 129 -8.64 1.19 8.53
CA THR A 129 -9.89 1.60 7.87
C THR A 129 -10.51 0.44 7.10
N ALA A 130 -9.71 -0.29 6.31
CA ALA A 130 -10.17 -1.46 5.56
C ALA A 130 -10.73 -2.57 6.47
N LEU A 131 -10.07 -2.82 7.61
CA LEU A 131 -10.53 -3.81 8.58
C LEU A 131 -11.83 -3.37 9.28
N ASN A 132 -12.00 -2.08 9.54
CA ASN A 132 -13.22 -1.54 10.15
C ASN A 132 -14.42 -1.59 9.19
N GLU A 133 -14.22 -1.37 7.90
CA GLU A 133 -15.27 -1.53 6.90
C GLU A 133 -15.71 -3.01 6.78
N GLY A 134 -14.77 -3.95 6.80
CA GLY A 134 -15.04 -5.38 6.85
C GLY A 134 -15.62 -5.90 8.17
N ASN A 135 -15.62 -5.08 9.22
CA ASN A 135 -16.17 -5.37 10.55
C ASN A 135 -17.63 -4.95 10.73
N GLY A 136 -18.32 -4.55 9.66
CA GLY A 136 -19.77 -4.33 9.68
C GLY A 136 -20.51 -5.61 10.09
N CYS A 137 -20.67 -5.83 11.39
CA CYS A 137 -21.52 -6.87 11.96
C CYS A 137 -22.98 -6.61 11.51
N SER A 138 -23.38 -7.17 10.38
CA SER A 138 -24.80 -7.36 10.07
C SER A 138 -25.31 -8.59 10.81
N CYS A 139 -25.53 -8.44 12.12
CA CYS A 139 -26.38 -9.37 12.86
C CYS A 139 -27.83 -9.01 12.52
N SER A 140 -28.44 -9.71 11.56
CA SER A 140 -29.89 -9.72 11.32
C SER A 140 -30.50 -10.99 11.92
#